data_AF-A0A453F348-F1
#
_entry.id   AF-A0A453F348-F1
#
_cell.length_a   1.000
_cell.length_b   1.000
_cell.length_c   1.000
_cell.angle_alpha   90.00
_cell.angle_beta   90.00
_cell.angle_gamma   90.00
#
_symmetry.space_group_name_H-M   'P 1'
#
loop_
_entity.id
_entity.type
_entity.pdbx_description
1 polymer ?
#
loop_
_entity_poly.entity_id
_entity_poly.type
_entity_poly.pdbx_seq_one_letter_code
_entity_poly.pdbx_strand_id
1 'polypeptide(L)'
;LMMPAFSTCCQELVSRWTLSLGSDGTYEVDACPEFQRLSGDVISRTAFGSNYAEGARIFQLQSVQTPRLLARVKKIIIPGYLSLPTKNNRRMSEINNEIESILLNLIRKRMQAMQEGENTKNDLLGLMLESNMRGTDENGQCISGMTIDEVVEECKLFYFAGTETTSILLTWTMVILSMHPEWQDRAREEVLGLFGKNKIEHEGFARLKTVTMILYEVL
;
A
#
# COMPACT_ATOMS: atom_id res chain seq x y z
N LEU A 1 1.35 -16.15 1.60
CA LEU A 1 1.30 -15.46 0.28
C LEU A 1 1.97 -14.08 0.29
N MET A 2 1.85 -13.27 1.35
CA MET A 2 2.40 -11.91 1.33
C MET A 2 3.89 -11.78 1.65
N MET A 3 4.44 -12.59 2.57
CA MET A 3 5.83 -12.48 3.03
C MET A 3 6.91 -12.40 1.94
N PRO A 4 6.85 -13.20 0.85
CA PRO A 4 7.81 -13.07 -0.24
C PRO A 4 7.78 -11.67 -0.87
N ALA A 5 6.59 -11.10 -1.08
CA ALA A 5 6.46 -9.76 -1.65
C ALA A 5 7.02 -8.68 -0.71
N PHE A 6 6.69 -8.73 0.58
CA PHE A 6 7.30 -7.84 1.60
C PHE A 6 8.82 -7.93 1.59
N SER A 7 9.36 -9.15 1.60
CA SER A 7 10.81 -9.38 1.57
C SER A 7 11.45 -8.81 0.31
N THR A 8 10.84 -8.99 -0.86
CA THR A 8 11.37 -8.45 -2.12
C THR A 8 11.35 -6.92 -2.12
N CYS A 9 10.25 -6.28 -1.70
CA CYS A 9 10.16 -4.81 -1.62
C CYS A 9 11.23 -4.23 -0.68
N CYS A 10 11.42 -4.83 0.49
CA CYS A 10 12.46 -4.41 1.44
C CYS A 10 13.88 -4.62 0.89
N GLN A 11 14.13 -5.74 0.20
CA GLN A 11 15.43 -6.00 -0.44
C GLN A 11 15.75 -4.99 -1.55
N GLU A 12 14.77 -4.64 -2.38
CA GLU A 12 14.92 -3.62 -3.42
C GLU A 12 15.19 -2.23 -2.84
N LEU A 13 14.51 -1.86 -1.75
CA LEU A 13 14.77 -0.62 -1.00
C LEU A 13 16.23 -0.58 -0.49
N VAL A 14 16.64 -1.61 0.26
CA VAL A 14 17.99 -1.69 0.84
C VAL A 14 19.06 -1.71 -0.27
N SER A 15 18.80 -2.42 -1.36
CA SER A 15 19.71 -2.46 -2.52
C SER A 15 19.86 -1.07 -3.14
N ARG A 16 18.76 -0.33 -3.33
CA ARG A 16 18.81 1.06 -3.81
C ARG A 16 19.61 1.96 -2.88
N TRP A 17 19.37 1.91 -1.58
CA TRP A 17 20.12 2.73 -0.63
C TRP A 17 21.60 2.38 -0.63
N THR A 18 21.95 1.09 -0.74
CA THR A 18 23.33 0.62 -0.82
C THR A 18 24.02 1.10 -2.10
N LEU A 19 23.31 1.11 -3.24
CA LEU A 19 23.83 1.61 -4.52
C LEU A 19 23.99 3.14 -4.56
N SER A 20 23.27 3.87 -3.71
CA SER A 20 23.37 5.33 -3.61
C SER A 20 24.49 5.82 -2.68
N LEU A 21 25.21 4.92 -2.02
CA LEU A 21 26.32 5.30 -1.12
C LEU A 21 27.41 6.04 -1.89
N GLY A 22 27.85 7.19 -1.35
CA GLY A 22 28.96 7.97 -1.87
C GLY A 22 30.31 7.29 -1.68
N SER A 23 31.37 7.91 -2.19
CA SER A 23 32.75 7.41 -2.03
C SER A 23 33.22 7.32 -0.57
N ASP A 24 32.59 8.08 0.31
CA ASP A 24 32.79 8.10 1.76
C ASP A 24 31.92 7.07 2.52
N GLY A 25 31.06 6.33 1.80
CA GLY A 25 30.15 5.34 2.38
C GLY A 25 28.92 5.95 3.06
N THR A 26 28.61 7.22 2.82
CA THR A 26 27.41 7.88 3.37
C THR A 26 26.43 8.27 2.25
N TYR A 27 25.14 8.39 2.61
CA TYR A 27 24.09 8.87 1.72
C TYR A 27 22.95 9.45 2.56
N GLU A 28 22.54 10.68 2.26
CA GLU A 28 21.40 11.33 2.90
C GLU A 28 20.10 10.87 2.22
N VAL A 29 19.13 10.45 3.04
CA VAL A 29 17.84 9.93 2.58
C VAL A 29 16.72 10.72 3.20
N ASP A 30 15.80 11.20 2.36
CA ASP A 30 14.48 11.63 2.83
C ASP A 30 13.60 10.39 3.09
N ALA A 31 13.34 10.11 4.37
CA ALA A 31 12.66 8.89 4.80
C ALA A 31 11.20 8.82 4.33
N CYS A 32 10.48 9.95 4.29
CA CYS A 32 9.05 9.95 4.02
C CYS A 32 8.71 9.51 2.58
N PRO A 33 9.30 10.08 1.51
CA PRO A 33 9.10 9.60 0.15
C PRO A 33 9.53 8.15 -0.06
N GLU A 34 10.59 7.71 0.63
CA GLU A 34 11.08 6.33 0.54
C GLU A 34 10.09 5.33 1.14
N PHE A 35 9.51 5.62 2.30
CA PHE A 35 8.51 4.75 2.91
C PHE A 35 7.14 4.82 2.23
N GLN A 36 6.78 5.95 1.63
CA GLN A 36 5.62 6.04 0.73
C GLN A 36 5.80 5.14 -0.49
N ARG A 37 7.00 5.14 -1.08
CA ARG A 37 7.33 4.23 -2.18
C ARG A 37 7.31 2.76 -1.75
N LEU A 38 7.90 2.44 -0.60
CA LEU A 38 7.94 1.07 -0.07
C LEU A 38 6.53 0.51 0.18
N SER A 39 5.71 1.24 0.94
CA SER A 39 4.35 0.83 1.28
C SER A 39 3.47 0.69 0.03
N GLY A 40 3.63 1.61 -0.94
CA GLY A 40 2.97 1.52 -2.23
C GLY A 40 3.35 0.27 -3.04
N ASP A 41 4.64 -0.08 -3.07
CA ASP A 41 5.10 -1.29 -3.75
C ASP A 41 4.58 -2.57 -3.07
N VAL A 42 4.61 -2.58 -1.74
CA VAL A 42 4.05 -3.68 -0.94
C VAL A 42 2.58 -3.91 -1.26
N ILE A 43 1.72 -2.88 -1.19
CA ILE A 43 0.28 -3.06 -1.45
C ILE A 43 0.03 -3.45 -2.91
N SER A 44 0.74 -2.87 -3.89
CA SER A 44 0.63 -3.27 -5.30
C SER A 44 0.93 -4.76 -5.52
N ARG A 45 2.03 -5.27 -4.96
CA ARG A 45 2.43 -6.67 -5.15
C ARG A 45 1.56 -7.65 -4.36
N THR A 46 1.11 -7.27 -3.17
CA THR A 46 0.39 -8.16 -2.25
C THR A 46 -1.11 -8.21 -2.50
N ALA A 47 -1.75 -7.05 -2.70
CA ALA A 47 -3.20 -6.96 -2.86
C ALA A 47 -3.65 -7.02 -4.32
N PHE A 48 -2.82 -6.55 -5.26
CA PHE A 48 -3.22 -6.40 -6.66
C PHE A 48 -2.39 -7.24 -7.64
N GLY A 49 -1.37 -7.94 -7.15
CA GLY A 49 -0.49 -8.77 -7.97
C GLY A 49 0.27 -8.00 -9.06
N SER A 50 0.24 -6.66 -9.01
CA SER A 50 0.78 -5.75 -10.00
C SER A 50 2.21 -5.31 -9.65
N ASN A 51 2.87 -4.66 -10.60
CA ASN A 51 4.18 -4.05 -10.37
C ASN A 51 4.03 -2.64 -9.79
N TYR A 52 5.08 -2.13 -9.15
CA TYR A 52 5.10 -0.76 -8.61
C TYR A 52 4.69 0.29 -9.66
N ALA A 53 5.05 0.12 -10.93
CA ALA A 53 4.81 1.15 -11.95
C ALA A 53 3.32 1.42 -12.19
N GLU A 54 2.48 0.39 -12.15
CA GLU A 54 1.02 0.55 -12.26
C GLU A 54 0.42 1.22 -11.01
N GLY A 55 0.92 0.88 -9.81
CA GLY A 55 0.48 1.52 -8.55
C GLY A 55 1.06 2.92 -8.33
N ALA A 56 2.27 3.21 -8.80
CA ALA A 56 3.00 4.45 -8.60
C ALA A 56 2.20 5.68 -9.04
N ARG A 57 1.49 5.54 -10.16
CA ARG A 57 0.62 6.61 -10.66
C ARG A 57 -0.59 6.84 -9.74
N ILE A 58 -1.21 5.77 -9.24
CA ILE A 58 -2.31 5.84 -8.27
C ILE A 58 -1.83 6.55 -7.01
N PHE A 59 -0.67 6.17 -6.46
CA PHE A 59 -0.11 6.79 -5.25
C PHE A 59 0.22 8.27 -5.45
N GLN A 60 0.82 8.63 -6.59
CA GLN A 60 1.11 10.03 -6.90
C GLN A 60 -0.16 10.86 -7.00
N LEU A 61 -1.22 10.30 -7.59
CA LEU A 61 -2.51 10.95 -7.70
C LEU A 61 -3.19 11.08 -6.32
N GLN A 62 -3.10 10.05 -5.47
CA GLN A 62 -3.64 10.04 -4.11
C GLN A 62 -2.91 11.01 -3.17
N SER A 63 -1.58 11.12 -3.22
CA SER A 63 -0.82 12.08 -2.38
C SER A 63 -1.18 13.53 -2.71
N VAL A 64 -1.46 13.81 -3.98
CA VAL A 64 -2.02 15.09 -4.46
C VAL A 64 -3.47 15.26 -4.01
N GLN A 65 -4.23 14.17 -3.87
CA GLN A 65 -5.63 14.16 -3.47
C GLN A 65 -5.84 14.46 -1.98
N THR A 66 -5.04 13.88 -1.08
CA THR A 66 -5.21 13.97 0.39
C THR A 66 -5.37 15.40 0.94
N PRO A 67 -4.47 16.36 0.68
CA PRO A 67 -4.62 17.72 1.21
C PRO A 67 -5.83 18.45 0.59
N ARG A 68 -6.20 18.12 -0.65
CA ARG A 68 -7.35 18.69 -1.35
C ARG A 68 -8.66 18.11 -0.83
N LEU A 69 -8.68 16.83 -0.46
CA LEU A 69 -9.79 16.18 0.22
C LEU A 69 -10.01 16.82 1.59
N LEU A 70 -8.95 17.01 2.38
CA LEU A 70 -9.04 17.72 3.67
C LEU A 70 -9.58 19.15 3.50
N ALA A 71 -9.13 19.89 2.49
CA ALA A 71 -9.67 21.21 2.17
C ALA A 71 -11.14 21.18 1.74
N ARG A 72 -11.61 20.07 1.15
CA ARG A 72 -13.01 19.84 0.77
C ARG A 72 -13.86 19.47 1.98
N VAL A 73 -13.38 18.58 2.86
CA VAL A 73 -14.03 18.18 4.12
C VAL A 73 -14.22 19.38 5.04
N LYS A 74 -13.22 20.26 5.18
CA LYS A 74 -13.36 21.51 5.95
C LYS A 74 -14.48 22.43 5.45
N LYS A 75 -14.94 22.26 4.20
CA LYS A 75 -15.97 23.07 3.56
C LYS A 75 -17.29 22.31 3.35
N ILE A 76 -17.40 21.10 3.92
CA ILE A 76 -18.61 20.27 3.85
C ILE A 76 -19.81 20.90 4.57
N ILE A 77 -19.54 21.81 5.52
CA ILE A 77 -20.53 22.59 6.26
C ILE A 77 -21.28 23.57 5.34
N ILE A 78 -20.71 23.94 4.18
CA ILE A 78 -21.35 24.82 3.21
C ILE A 78 -22.19 23.96 2.25
N PRO A 79 -23.55 24.04 2.30
CA PRO A 79 -24.40 23.24 1.42
C PRO A 79 -24.09 23.49 -0.05
N GLY A 80 -23.99 22.42 -0.85
CA GLY A 80 -23.72 22.50 -2.29
C GLY A 80 -22.27 22.83 -2.68
N TYR A 81 -21.37 23.11 -1.73
CA TYR A 81 -19.97 23.42 -2.03
C TYR A 81 -19.25 22.29 -2.78
N LEU A 82 -19.65 21.03 -2.52
CA LEU A 82 -19.10 19.85 -3.19
C LEU A 82 -19.42 19.80 -4.68
N SER A 83 -20.54 20.42 -5.10
CA SER A 83 -21.04 20.45 -6.48
C SER A 83 -20.61 21.70 -7.24
N LEU A 84 -20.01 22.69 -6.56
CA LEU A 84 -19.53 23.90 -7.21
C LEU A 84 -18.31 23.60 -8.09
N PRO A 85 -18.22 24.18 -9.30
CA PRO A 85 -17.11 23.96 -10.22
C PRO A 85 -15.84 24.76 -9.82
N THR A 86 -15.43 24.68 -8.56
CA THR A 86 -14.21 25.30 -8.05
C THR A 86 -12.98 24.63 -8.67
N LYS A 87 -11.85 25.36 -8.74
CA LYS A 87 -10.57 24.79 -9.22
C LYS A 87 -10.20 23.50 -8.48
N ASN A 88 -10.45 23.44 -7.17
CA ASN A 88 -10.19 22.26 -6.36
C ASN A 88 -11.11 21.08 -6.73
N ASN A 89 -12.42 21.32 -6.88
CA ASN A 89 -13.39 20.27 -7.20
C ASN A 89 -13.16 19.71 -8.63
N ARG A 90 -12.85 20.58 -9.61
CA ARG A 90 -12.47 20.15 -10.96
C ARG A 90 -11.22 19.27 -10.93
N ARG A 91 -10.18 19.71 -10.23
CA ARG A 91 -8.93 18.95 -10.12
C ARG A 91 -9.13 17.60 -9.41
N MET A 92 -9.97 17.56 -8.38
CA MET A 92 -10.35 16.32 -7.69
C MET A 92 -11.10 15.36 -8.63
N SER A 93 -11.99 15.88 -9.47
CA SER A 93 -12.70 15.07 -10.46
C SER A 93 -11.75 14.50 -11.51
N GLU A 94 -10.81 15.31 -12.02
CA GLU A 94 -9.78 14.84 -12.97
C GLU A 94 -8.93 13.71 -12.37
N ILE A 95 -8.47 13.90 -11.13
CA ILE A 95 -7.68 12.90 -10.39
C ILE A 95 -8.48 11.61 -10.19
N ASN A 96 -9.75 11.72 -9.77
CA ASN A 96 -10.62 10.56 -9.57
C ASN A 96 -10.82 9.77 -10.87
N ASN A 97 -11.11 10.47 -11.98
CA ASN A 97 -11.33 9.84 -13.27
C ASN A 97 -10.07 9.11 -13.77
N GLU A 98 -8.89 9.67 -13.51
CA GLU A 98 -7.62 9.05 -13.88
C GLU A 98 -7.35 7.79 -13.05
N ILE A 99 -7.52 7.86 -11.72
CA ILE A 99 -7.38 6.70 -10.82
C ILE A 99 -8.37 5.60 -11.24
N GLU A 100 -9.62 5.95 -11.49
CA GLU A 100 -10.67 5.04 -11.92
C GLU A 100 -10.33 4.34 -13.23
N SER A 101 -9.81 5.09 -14.21
CA SER A 101 -9.36 4.52 -15.48
C SER A 101 -8.24 3.49 -15.30
N ILE A 102 -7.25 3.78 -14.45
CA ILE A 102 -6.13 2.86 -14.16
C ILE A 102 -6.67 1.58 -13.50
N LEU A 103 -7.52 1.72 -12.48
CA LEU A 103 -8.09 0.59 -11.75
C LEU A 103 -9.02 -0.26 -12.62
N LEU A 104 -9.88 0.35 -13.43
CA LEU A 104 -10.74 -0.36 -14.38
C LEU A 104 -9.91 -1.17 -15.38
N ASN A 105 -8.80 -0.61 -15.88
CA ASN A 105 -7.91 -1.34 -16.78
C ASN A 105 -7.25 -2.54 -16.08
N LEU A 106 -6.83 -2.38 -14.84
CA LEU A 106 -6.27 -3.46 -14.02
C LEU A 106 -7.30 -4.57 -13.77
N ILE A 107 -8.53 -4.21 -13.39
CA ILE A 107 -9.64 -5.15 -13.18
C ILE A 107 -9.96 -5.90 -14.47
N ARG A 108 -10.07 -5.20 -15.62
CA ARG A 108 -10.36 -5.83 -16.92
C ARG A 108 -9.28 -6.84 -17.33
N LYS A 109 -8.00 -6.46 -17.23
CA LYS A 109 -6.88 -7.38 -17.49
C LYS A 109 -6.98 -8.62 -16.60
N ARG A 110 -7.34 -8.44 -15.33
CA ARG A 110 -7.48 -9.54 -14.37
C ARG A 110 -8.64 -10.46 -14.72
N MET A 111 -9.81 -9.91 -15.06
CA MET A 111 -10.97 -10.69 -15.47
C MET A 111 -10.70 -11.51 -16.73
N GLN A 112 -9.97 -10.95 -17.70
CA GLN A 112 -9.57 -11.68 -18.91
C GLN A 112 -8.65 -12.86 -18.58
N ALA A 113 -7.62 -12.65 -17.78
CA ALA A 113 -6.72 -13.72 -17.33
C ALA A 113 -7.48 -14.86 -16.60
N MET A 114 -8.47 -14.52 -15.78
CA MET A 114 -9.34 -15.51 -15.12
C MET A 114 -10.16 -16.34 -16.12
N GLN A 115 -10.70 -15.70 -17.17
CA GLN A 115 -11.47 -16.39 -18.21
C GLN A 115 -10.60 -17.33 -19.05
N GLU A 116 -9.34 -16.97 -19.27
CA GLU A 116 -8.36 -17.77 -20.01
C GLU A 116 -7.81 -18.96 -19.18
N GLY A 117 -8.28 -19.11 -17.93
CA GLY A 117 -7.87 -20.20 -17.04
C GLY A 117 -6.48 -20.02 -16.45
N GLU A 118 -5.91 -18.82 -16.52
CA GLU A 118 -4.68 -18.52 -15.79
C GLU A 118 -4.94 -18.69 -14.29
N ASN A 119 -3.98 -19.31 -13.60
CA ASN A 119 -4.02 -19.39 -12.14
C ASN A 119 -3.75 -17.99 -11.58
N THR A 120 -4.79 -17.17 -11.53
CA THR A 120 -4.72 -15.85 -10.95
C THR A 120 -4.40 -15.98 -9.47
N LYS A 121 -3.30 -15.34 -9.05
CA LYS A 121 -2.83 -15.33 -7.65
C LYS A 121 -4.00 -15.06 -6.69
N ASN A 122 -4.02 -15.75 -5.55
CA ASN A 122 -4.91 -15.46 -4.41
C ASN A 122 -4.52 -14.13 -3.73
N ASP A 123 -4.58 -13.04 -4.48
CA ASP A 123 -4.46 -11.67 -4.01
C ASP A 123 -5.86 -11.08 -3.77
N LEU A 124 -5.92 -9.95 -3.07
CA LEU A 124 -7.17 -9.33 -2.66
C LEU A 124 -8.10 -9.06 -3.85
N LEU A 125 -7.56 -8.55 -4.96
CA LEU A 125 -8.34 -8.33 -6.17
C LEU A 125 -8.89 -9.64 -6.76
N GLY A 126 -8.07 -10.68 -6.85
CA GLY A 126 -8.50 -11.99 -7.31
C GLY A 126 -9.64 -12.55 -6.44
N LEU A 127 -9.53 -12.43 -5.12
CA LEU A 127 -10.55 -12.87 -4.17
C LEU A 127 -11.87 -12.09 -4.32
N MET A 128 -11.80 -10.76 -4.48
CA MET A 128 -12.99 -9.93 -4.72
C MET A 128 -13.70 -10.31 -6.03
N LEU A 129 -12.94 -10.52 -7.11
CA LEU A 129 -13.49 -10.91 -8.41
C LEU A 129 -14.06 -12.34 -8.40
N GLU A 130 -13.37 -13.28 -7.77
CA GLU A 130 -13.83 -14.67 -7.64
C GLU A 130 -15.11 -14.76 -6.81
N SER A 131 -15.21 -13.99 -5.72
CA SER A 131 -16.43 -13.90 -4.92
C SER A 131 -17.61 -13.35 -5.71
N ASN A 132 -17.38 -12.43 -6.66
CA ASN A 132 -18.44 -11.87 -7.50
C ASN A 132 -18.87 -12.83 -8.63
N MET A 133 -18.00 -13.76 -9.04
CA MET A 133 -18.33 -14.80 -10.03
C MET A 133 -19.05 -16.00 -9.41
N ARG A 134 -18.83 -16.25 -8.11
CA ARG A 134 -19.41 -17.36 -7.36
C ARG A 134 -20.66 -16.91 -6.61
N GLY A 135 -21.79 -16.86 -7.30
CA GLY A 135 -23.04 -16.53 -6.64
C GLY A 135 -24.24 -17.08 -7.36
N THR A 136 -24.67 -18.29 -7.00
CA THR A 136 -26.08 -18.70 -7.10
C THR A 136 -26.48 -19.23 -5.72
N ASP A 137 -27.55 -18.71 -5.15
CA ASP A 137 -28.10 -19.20 -3.88
C ASP A 137 -28.69 -20.62 -4.05
N GLU A 138 -29.14 -21.22 -2.95
CA GLU A 138 -29.79 -22.55 -2.96
C GLU A 138 -31.06 -22.60 -3.85
N ASN A 139 -31.59 -21.44 -4.25
CA ASN A 139 -32.76 -21.28 -5.12
C ASN A 139 -32.39 -20.95 -6.58
N GLY A 140 -31.10 -20.93 -6.94
CA GLY A 140 -30.62 -20.60 -8.28
C GLY A 140 -30.70 -19.11 -8.65
N GLN A 141 -30.88 -18.20 -7.69
CA GLN A 141 -30.77 -16.76 -7.90
C GLN A 141 -29.32 -16.31 -7.77
N CYS A 142 -28.87 -15.40 -8.65
CA CYS A 142 -27.54 -14.83 -8.52
C CYS A 142 -27.38 -14.14 -7.16
N ILE A 143 -26.44 -14.60 -6.34
CA ILE A 143 -26.02 -13.84 -5.16
C ILE A 143 -25.39 -12.57 -5.71
N SER A 144 -26.03 -11.43 -5.50
CA SER A 144 -25.53 -10.14 -5.99
C SER A 144 -24.22 -9.82 -5.28
N GLY A 145 -23.10 -10.15 -5.91
CA GLY A 145 -21.79 -9.67 -5.52
C GLY A 145 -21.66 -8.15 -5.71
N MET A 146 -20.49 -7.60 -5.41
CA MET A 146 -20.17 -6.20 -5.72
C MET A 146 -20.24 -5.96 -7.23
N THR A 147 -20.77 -4.81 -7.61
CA THR A 147 -20.63 -4.26 -8.96
C THR A 147 -19.16 -3.95 -9.26
N ILE A 148 -18.79 -3.86 -10.54
CA ILE A 148 -17.43 -3.48 -10.93
C ILE A 148 -17.06 -2.09 -10.38
N ASP A 149 -18.02 -1.17 -10.34
CA ASP A 149 -17.80 0.17 -9.79
C ASP A 149 -17.52 0.13 -8.28
N GLU A 150 -18.24 -0.71 -7.52
CA GLU A 150 -17.94 -0.95 -6.10
C GLU A 150 -16.57 -1.58 -5.90
N VAL A 151 -16.17 -2.56 -6.73
CA VAL A 151 -14.82 -3.13 -6.68
C VAL A 151 -13.76 -2.04 -6.93
N VAL A 152 -14.00 -1.11 -7.85
CA VAL A 152 -13.08 0.01 -8.10
C VAL A 152 -12.97 0.91 -6.88
N GLU A 153 -14.09 1.26 -6.23
CA GLU A 153 -14.07 2.09 -5.02
C GLU A 153 -13.34 1.39 -3.86
N GLU A 154 -13.55 0.09 -3.66
CA GLU A 154 -12.80 -0.69 -2.67
C GLU A 154 -11.29 -0.71 -3.00
N CYS A 155 -10.91 -0.90 -4.27
CA CYS A 155 -9.51 -0.84 -4.68
C CYS A 155 -8.88 0.52 -4.35
N LYS A 156 -9.59 1.64 -4.60
CA LYS A 156 -9.12 3.00 -4.24
C LYS A 156 -8.84 3.09 -2.74
N LEU A 157 -9.77 2.57 -1.92
CA LEU A 157 -9.65 2.60 -0.47
C LEU A 157 -8.46 1.77 0.02
N PHE A 158 -8.28 0.55 -0.46
CA PHE A 158 -7.15 -0.32 -0.07
C PHE A 158 -5.79 0.29 -0.42
N TYR A 159 -5.66 0.85 -1.63
CA TYR A 159 -4.43 1.55 -2.03
C TYR A 159 -4.11 2.73 -1.11
N PHE A 160 -5.12 3.52 -0.74
CA PHE A 160 -4.96 4.65 0.16
C PHE A 160 -4.58 4.20 1.58
N ALA A 161 -5.39 3.31 2.17
CA ALA A 161 -5.24 2.87 3.54
C ALA A 161 -3.92 2.14 3.79
N GLY A 162 -3.50 1.27 2.86
CA GLY A 162 -2.27 0.49 2.98
C GLY A 162 -0.98 1.30 2.80
N THR A 163 -1.06 2.46 2.14
CA THR A 163 0.14 3.25 1.82
C THR A 163 0.36 4.36 2.84
N GLU A 164 -0.63 5.24 3.02
CA GLU A 164 -0.44 6.46 3.79
C GLU A 164 -0.14 6.15 5.26
N THR A 165 -0.96 5.32 5.90
CA THR A 165 -0.82 5.00 7.33
C THR A 165 0.50 4.30 7.63
N THR A 166 0.89 3.33 6.81
CA THR A 166 2.11 2.53 7.02
C THR A 166 3.36 3.37 6.74
N SER A 167 3.36 4.21 5.71
CA SER A 167 4.49 5.09 5.41
C SER A 167 4.76 6.09 6.54
N ILE A 168 3.72 6.66 7.13
CA ILE A 168 3.82 7.58 8.26
C ILE A 168 4.38 6.87 9.49
N LEU A 169 3.85 5.69 9.83
CA LEU A 169 4.36 4.89 10.96
C LEU A 169 5.86 4.59 10.80
N LEU A 170 6.29 4.13 9.62
CA LEU A 170 7.69 3.80 9.35
C LEU A 170 8.58 5.05 9.40
N THR A 171 8.10 6.18 8.89
CA THR A 171 8.81 7.46 8.95
C THR A 171 9.06 7.88 10.40
N TRP A 172 8.03 7.90 11.23
CA TRP A 172 8.17 8.24 12.65
C TRP A 172 9.00 7.22 13.42
N THR A 173 8.88 5.94 13.10
CA THR A 173 9.74 4.89 13.65
C THR A 173 11.22 5.20 13.37
N MET A 174 11.56 5.60 12.15
CA MET A 174 12.94 5.94 11.80
C MET A 174 13.44 7.20 12.52
N VAL A 175 12.57 8.22 12.67
CA VAL A 175 12.89 9.43 13.46
C VAL A 175 13.17 9.08 14.92
N ILE A 176 12.27 8.32 15.58
CA ILE A 176 12.41 7.94 16.98
C ILE A 176 13.67 7.08 17.19
N LEU A 177 13.93 6.11 16.32
CA LEU A 177 15.15 5.30 16.40
C LEU A 177 16.42 6.13 16.24
N SER A 178 16.41 7.17 15.39
CA SER A 178 17.57 8.06 15.24
C SER A 178 17.83 8.92 16.48
N MET A 179 16.79 9.21 17.27
CA MET A 179 16.89 9.94 18.53
C MET A 179 17.22 9.03 19.72
N HIS A 180 17.01 7.72 19.59
CA HIS A 180 17.21 6.70 20.63
C HIS A 180 18.08 5.54 20.12
N PRO A 181 19.39 5.76 19.87
CA PRO A 181 20.28 4.73 19.34
C PRO A 181 20.33 3.45 20.18
N GLU A 182 20.16 3.57 21.50
CA GLU A 182 20.11 2.43 22.41
C GLU A 182 18.96 1.47 22.09
N TRP A 183 17.83 1.97 21.60
CA TRP A 183 16.70 1.15 21.16
C TRP A 183 16.92 0.60 19.75
N GLN A 184 17.61 1.34 18.89
CA GLN A 184 18.01 0.85 17.57
C GLN A 184 18.97 -0.34 17.68
N ASP A 185 19.96 -0.26 18.57
CA ASP A 185 20.92 -1.33 18.81
C ASP A 185 20.25 -2.56 19.41
N ARG A 186 19.37 -2.39 20.40
CA ARG A 186 18.59 -3.50 20.98
C ARG A 186 17.70 -4.19 19.95
N ALA A 187 17.04 -3.44 19.07
CA ALA A 187 16.25 -4.01 17.98
C ALA A 187 17.14 -4.80 17.00
N ARG A 188 18.32 -4.27 16.67
CA ARG A 188 19.29 -4.94 15.80
C ARG A 188 19.81 -6.23 16.42
N GLU A 189 20.16 -6.22 17.71
CA GLU A 189 20.59 -7.40 18.46
C GLU A 189 19.51 -8.48 18.50
N GLU A 190 18.25 -8.09 18.74
CA GLU A 190 17.11 -9.01 18.74
C GLU A 190 16.95 -9.69 17.36
N VAL A 191 16.96 -8.90 16.28
CA VAL A 191 16.81 -9.42 14.91
C VAL A 191 17.98 -10.35 14.55
N LEU A 192 19.22 -9.94 14.82
CA LEU A 192 20.40 -10.76 14.54
C LEU A 192 20.46 -12.02 15.41
N GLY A 193 20.03 -11.95 16.67
CA GLY A 193 19.99 -13.11 17.57
C GLY A 193 18.96 -14.16 17.15
N LEU A 194 17.84 -13.73 16.57
CA LEU A 194 16.77 -14.64 16.12
C LEU A 194 17.00 -15.20 14.72
N PHE A 195 17.50 -14.39 13.79
CA PHE A 195 17.55 -14.74 12.36
C PHE A 195 18.98 -14.86 11.81
N GLY A 196 20.00 -14.44 12.55
CA GLY A 196 21.37 -14.38 12.08
C GLY A 196 21.52 -13.47 10.85
N LYS A 197 22.30 -13.93 9.86
CA LYS A 197 22.42 -13.30 8.52
C LYS A 197 21.51 -13.94 7.47
N ASN A 198 20.66 -14.88 7.88
CA ASN A 198 19.82 -15.66 6.98
C ASN A 198 18.50 -14.93 6.68
N LYS A 199 17.78 -15.41 5.67
CA LYS A 199 16.48 -14.87 5.28
C LYS A 199 15.48 -15.05 6.41
N ILE A 200 14.72 -13.98 6.72
CA ILE A 200 13.76 -13.94 7.82
C ILE A 200 12.63 -14.97 7.57
N GLU A 201 12.44 -15.90 8.51
CA GLU A 201 11.38 -16.92 8.49
C GLU A 201 10.14 -16.48 9.30
N HIS A 202 8.95 -16.91 8.87
CA HIS A 202 7.67 -16.44 9.43
C HIS A 202 7.52 -16.73 10.93
N GLU A 203 8.01 -17.86 11.41
CA GLU A 203 7.88 -18.27 12.81
C GLU A 203 8.64 -17.38 13.79
N GLY A 204 9.67 -16.67 13.32
CA GLY A 204 10.46 -15.79 14.19
C GLY A 204 9.81 -14.44 14.48
N PHE A 205 8.82 -13.98 13.69
CA PHE A 205 8.22 -12.65 13.89
C PHE A 205 7.51 -12.51 15.23
N ALA A 206 6.81 -13.56 15.68
CA ALA A 206 6.14 -13.55 16.97
C ALA A 206 7.11 -13.40 18.16
N ARG A 207 8.41 -13.57 17.93
CA ARG A 207 9.48 -13.48 18.94
C ARG A 207 10.17 -12.11 18.95
N LEU A 208 9.87 -11.22 18.00
CA LEU A 208 10.42 -9.85 17.92
C LEU A 208 9.75 -8.91 18.93
N LYS A 209 10.02 -9.12 20.22
CA LYS A 209 9.38 -8.35 21.31
C LYS A 209 9.81 -6.88 21.28
N THR A 210 11.08 -6.62 21.07
CA THR A 210 11.69 -5.28 21.08
C THR A 210 11.21 -4.47 19.89
N VAL A 211 11.25 -5.04 18.69
CA VAL A 211 10.69 -4.37 17.50
C VAL A 211 9.21 -4.08 17.70
N THR A 212 8.44 -5.03 18.26
CA THR A 212 7.01 -4.83 18.55
C THR A 212 6.78 -3.70 19.55
N MET A 213 7.57 -3.63 20.63
CA MET A 213 7.48 -2.53 21.61
C MET A 213 7.77 -1.17 20.97
N ILE A 214 8.79 -1.08 20.11
CA ILE A 214 9.13 0.16 19.40
C ILE A 214 7.96 0.62 18.53
N LEU A 215 7.36 -0.29 17.75
CA LEU A 215 6.23 0.06 16.88
C LEU A 215 5.00 0.50 17.68
N TYR A 216 4.75 -0.09 18.85
CA TYR A 216 3.65 0.35 19.72
C TYR A 216 3.89 1.68 20.42
N GLU A 217 5.14 2.03 20.73
CA GLU A 217 5.46 3.33 21.31
C GLU A 217 5.32 4.47 20.28
N VAL A 218 5.49 4.17 18.98
CA VAL A 218 5.35 5.13 17.88
C VAL A 218 3.87 5.40 17.53
N LEU A 219 3.00 4.39 17.71
CA LEU A 219 1.57 4.43 17.39
C LEU A 219 0.76 5.30 18.36
#